data_AF-A0A420AFX4-F1
#
_entry.id   AF-A0A420AFX4-F1
#
_cell.length_a   1.000
_cell.length_b   1.000
_cell.length_c   1.000
_cell.angle_alpha   90.00
_cell.angle_beta   90.00
_cell.angle_gamma   90.00
#
_symmetry.space_group_name_H-M   'P 1'
#
loop_
_entity.id
_entity.type
_entity.pdbx_description
1 polymer ?
#
loop_
_entity_poly.entity_id
_entity_poly.type
_entity_poly.pdbx_seq_one_letter_code
_entity_poly.pdbx_strand_id
1 'polypeptide(L)'
;MILCLVAMVAMIFVGCSKDKNEPIVSGKIDAIVGTFKGKMVIGGDAEYFNAIITVTKVDDGKVKATVKAGEAYSRATAKTFPVQNVSNIHVSGQGPMGGITYTIDDKNIQITTEAEASGDVVYLFQGTKQ
;
A
#
# COMPACT_ATOMS: atom_id res chain seq x y z
N MET A 1 73.74 10.97 2.96
CA MET A 1 72.55 10.44 3.64
C MET A 1 71.35 10.81 2.80
N ILE A 2 70.85 9.87 2.01
CA ILE A 2 69.66 10.00 1.16
C ILE A 2 68.44 9.82 2.06
N LEU A 3 67.46 10.72 1.94
CA LEU A 3 66.07 10.36 2.21
C LEU A 3 65.16 11.17 1.29
N CYS A 4 64.80 10.54 0.17
CA CYS A 4 63.66 10.90 -0.64
C CYS A 4 62.39 10.69 0.18
N LEU A 5 61.55 11.70 0.33
CA LEU A 5 60.16 11.50 0.70
C LEU A 5 59.26 12.16 -0.34
N VAL A 6 58.79 11.29 -1.24
CA VAL A 6 57.79 11.56 -2.27
C VAL A 6 56.44 11.74 -1.58
N ALA A 7 55.81 12.91 -1.73
CA ALA A 7 54.42 13.12 -1.31
C ALA A 7 53.49 12.84 -2.50
N MET A 8 52.82 11.69 -2.46
CA MET A 8 51.86 11.22 -3.44
C MET A 8 50.42 11.46 -2.93
N VAL A 9 49.70 12.32 -3.67
CA VAL A 9 48.26 12.31 -4.03
C VAL A 9 47.24 11.69 -3.05
N ALA A 10 46.20 12.46 -2.70
CA ALA A 10 44.81 11.97 -2.77
C ALA A 10 43.83 13.16 -2.80
N MET A 11 43.23 13.38 -3.97
CA MET A 11 42.02 14.20 -4.10
C MET A 11 40.89 13.45 -3.39
N ILE A 12 40.40 14.00 -2.28
CA ILE A 12 39.14 13.56 -1.70
C ILE A 12 38.01 14.10 -2.57
N PHE A 13 37.54 13.25 -3.49
CA PHE A 13 36.20 13.37 -4.03
C PHE A 13 35.24 13.23 -2.84
N VAL A 14 34.72 14.35 -2.34
CA VAL A 14 33.55 14.34 -1.47
C VAL A 14 32.42 13.77 -2.32
N GLY A 15 32.08 12.52 -2.01
CA GLY A 15 31.06 11.77 -2.70
C GLY A 15 29.76 12.55 -2.72
N CYS A 16 29.15 12.63 -3.90
CA CYS A 16 27.77 13.06 -4.05
C CYS A 16 26.89 12.20 -3.13
N SER A 17 26.40 12.75 -2.02
CA SER A 17 25.28 12.17 -1.30
C SER A 17 24.07 12.32 -2.21
N LYS A 18 23.75 11.24 -2.92
CA LYS A 18 22.41 11.07 -3.47
C LYS A 18 21.48 10.91 -2.27
N ASP A 19 20.89 12.02 -1.83
CA ASP A 19 19.69 11.99 -1.01
C ASP A 19 18.64 11.18 -1.76
N LYS A 20 18.49 9.93 -1.35
CA LYS A 20 17.38 9.11 -1.79
C LYS A 20 16.22 9.45 -0.86
N ASN A 21 15.28 10.25 -1.36
CA ASN A 21 13.94 10.41 -0.78
C ASN A 21 13.15 9.09 -0.91
N GLU A 22 13.68 7.99 -0.38
CA GLU A 22 12.94 6.74 -0.24
C GLU A 22 12.06 6.87 1.02
N PRO A 23 10.77 6.49 0.96
CA PRO A 23 9.90 6.54 2.13
C PRO A 23 10.47 5.68 3.25
N ILE A 24 10.45 6.20 4.47
CA ILE A 24 10.93 5.48 5.65
C ILE A 24 9.95 4.32 5.93
N VAL A 25 10.38 3.10 5.58
CA VAL A 25 9.64 1.88 5.88
C VAL A 25 9.96 1.48 7.31
N SER A 26 8.96 1.53 8.19
CA SER A 26 9.14 1.18 9.60
C SER A 26 7.82 0.69 10.21
N GLY A 27 7.90 -0.23 11.17
CA GLY A 27 6.74 -0.65 11.95
C GLY A 27 5.95 -1.81 11.34
N LYS A 28 4.86 -2.18 12.03
CA LYS A 28 3.99 -3.29 11.64
C LYS A 28 2.83 -2.81 10.78
N ILE A 29 2.28 -3.70 9.96
CA ILE A 29 1.12 -3.41 9.10
C ILE A 29 -0.22 -3.68 9.80
N ASP A 30 -0.24 -4.13 11.05
CA ASP A 30 -1.48 -4.58 11.71
C ASP A 30 -2.54 -3.46 11.85
N ALA A 31 -2.15 -2.19 11.73
CA ALA A 31 -3.06 -1.04 11.78
C ALA A 31 -4.15 -1.08 10.69
N ILE A 32 -3.86 -1.59 9.49
CA ILE A 32 -4.84 -1.67 8.39
C ILE A 32 -5.82 -2.85 8.54
N VAL A 33 -5.54 -3.83 9.39
CA VAL A 33 -6.39 -5.02 9.57
C VAL A 33 -7.69 -4.64 10.26
N GLY A 34 -8.84 -4.99 9.69
CA GLY A 34 -10.15 -4.73 10.26
C GLY A 34 -11.28 -4.69 9.24
N THR A 35 -12.44 -4.23 9.68
CA THR A 35 -13.63 -4.07 8.84
C THR A 35 -13.87 -2.61 8.55
N PHE A 36 -14.15 -2.30 7.29
CA PHE A 36 -14.35 -0.97 6.79
C PHE A 36 -15.71 -0.84 6.15
N LYS A 37 -16.34 0.31 6.36
CA LYS A 37 -17.64 0.64 5.76
C LYS A 37 -17.52 1.93 4.97
N GLY A 38 -18.06 1.95 3.75
CA GLY A 38 -17.86 3.09 2.88
C GLY A 38 -18.62 3.06 1.55
N LYS A 39 -18.11 3.82 0.59
CA LYS A 39 -18.59 3.87 -0.79
C LYS A 39 -17.72 2.95 -1.66
N MET A 40 -18.37 2.15 -2.49
CA MET A 40 -17.74 1.32 -3.50
C MET A 40 -18.28 1.69 -4.88
N VAL A 41 -17.42 1.78 -5.88
CA VAL A 41 -17.79 1.95 -7.29
C VAL A 41 -17.23 0.77 -8.05
N ILE A 42 -18.07 -0.01 -8.73
CA ILE A 42 -17.65 -1.15 -9.55
C ILE A 42 -17.83 -0.78 -11.02
N GLY A 43 -16.83 -1.05 -11.87
CA GLY A 43 -16.93 -0.83 -13.32
C GLY A 43 -16.93 0.64 -13.75
N GLY A 44 -16.77 1.57 -12.81
CA GLY A 44 -16.74 3.02 -13.06
C GLY A 44 -18.08 3.74 -12.93
N ASP A 45 -19.19 3.01 -12.81
CA ASP A 45 -20.55 3.57 -12.83
C ASP A 45 -21.48 3.03 -11.74
N ALA A 46 -21.32 1.77 -11.32
CA ALA A 46 -22.19 1.15 -10.32
C ALA A 46 -21.75 1.53 -8.90
N GLU A 47 -22.48 2.46 -8.28
CA GLU A 47 -22.22 2.92 -6.91
C GLU A 47 -22.98 2.12 -5.84
N TYR A 48 -22.26 1.74 -4.79
CA TYR A 48 -22.79 1.06 -3.61
C TYR A 48 -22.38 1.81 -2.35
N PHE A 49 -23.36 2.35 -1.63
CA PHE A 49 -23.15 2.98 -0.33
C PHE A 49 -23.23 1.94 0.79
N ASN A 50 -22.58 2.22 1.92
CA ASN A 50 -22.51 1.30 3.05
C ASN A 50 -21.87 -0.06 2.69
N ALA A 51 -21.05 -0.11 1.65
CA ALA A 51 -20.31 -1.30 1.27
C ALA A 51 -19.31 -1.68 2.36
N ILE A 52 -19.16 -2.98 2.61
CA ILE A 52 -18.31 -3.51 3.68
C ILE A 52 -17.16 -4.30 3.07
N ILE A 53 -15.94 -3.96 3.48
CA ILE A 53 -14.71 -4.68 3.15
C ILE A 53 -14.01 -5.09 4.44
N THR A 54 -13.61 -6.36 4.53
CA THR A 54 -12.74 -6.86 5.59
C THR A 54 -11.32 -7.00 5.03
N VAL A 55 -10.36 -6.36 5.70
CA VAL A 55 -8.93 -6.51 5.42
C VAL A 55 -8.32 -7.44 6.46
N THR A 56 -7.72 -8.54 6.02
CA THR A 56 -7.01 -9.50 6.87
C THR A 56 -5.52 -9.55 6.53
N LYS A 57 -4.69 -9.87 7.52
CA LYS A 57 -3.26 -10.09 7.33
C LYS A 57 -3.02 -11.44 6.64
N VAL A 58 -2.20 -11.45 5.60
CA VAL A 58 -1.73 -12.68 4.94
C VAL A 58 -0.36 -13.04 5.49
N ASP A 59 0.57 -12.08 5.48
CA ASP A 59 1.91 -12.14 6.06
C ASP A 59 2.35 -10.73 6.51
N ASP A 60 3.60 -10.53 6.89
CA ASP A 60 4.10 -9.24 7.39
C ASP A 60 4.22 -8.13 6.32
N GLY A 61 4.08 -8.48 5.04
CA GLY A 61 4.13 -7.53 3.91
C GLY A 61 2.91 -7.60 3.00
N LYS A 62 1.86 -8.34 3.37
CA LYS A 62 0.67 -8.54 2.55
C LYS A 62 -0.62 -8.58 3.34
N VAL A 63 -1.65 -8.00 2.75
CA VAL A 63 -3.03 -8.06 3.25
C VAL A 63 -3.99 -8.52 2.16
N LYS A 64 -5.13 -9.06 2.57
CA LYS A 64 -6.22 -9.46 1.68
C LYS A 64 -7.45 -8.62 1.99
N ALA A 65 -7.99 -7.94 0.99
CA ALA A 65 -9.27 -7.25 1.06
C ALA A 65 -10.38 -8.15 0.50
N THR A 66 -11.44 -8.34 1.28
CA THR A 66 -12.58 -9.19 0.90
C THR A 66 -13.87 -8.38 1.08
N VAL A 67 -14.66 -8.28 0.01
CA VAL A 67 -15.99 -7.67 0.10
C VAL A 67 -16.95 -8.58 0.85
N LYS A 68 -17.92 -8.00 1.56
CA LYS A 68 -18.96 -8.77 2.24
C LYS A 68 -19.79 -9.59 1.25
N ALA A 69 -19.96 -10.88 1.55
CA ALA A 69 -20.77 -11.80 0.74
C ALA A 69 -22.27 -11.53 0.89
N GLY A 70 -23.06 -11.91 -0.13
CA GLY A 70 -24.52 -11.77 -0.14
C GLY A 70 -25.04 -10.36 -0.46
N GLU A 71 -24.13 -9.42 -0.72
CA GLU A 71 -24.45 -8.02 -1.04
C GLU A 71 -24.47 -7.80 -2.57
N ALA A 72 -25.09 -6.72 -3.04
CA ALA A 72 -25.18 -6.43 -4.48
C ALA A 72 -23.80 -6.20 -5.15
N TYR A 73 -22.78 -5.86 -4.36
CA TYR A 73 -21.38 -5.69 -4.78
C TYR A 73 -20.53 -6.97 -4.61
N SER A 74 -21.12 -8.09 -4.19
CA SER A 74 -20.41 -9.35 -3.91
C SER A 74 -19.79 -10.04 -5.14
N ARG A 75 -20.08 -9.54 -6.35
CA ARG A 75 -19.39 -9.94 -7.58
C ARG A 75 -17.90 -9.55 -7.60
N ALA A 76 -17.48 -8.62 -6.73
CA ALA A 76 -16.06 -8.27 -6.61
C ALA A 76 -15.29 -9.38 -5.88
N THR A 77 -14.25 -9.89 -6.53
CA THR A 77 -13.38 -10.92 -5.97
C THR A 77 -12.45 -10.32 -4.92
N ALA A 78 -12.06 -11.12 -3.92
CA ALA A 78 -11.05 -10.71 -2.96
C ALA A 78 -9.70 -10.45 -3.66
N LYS A 79 -8.98 -9.42 -3.22
CA LYS A 79 -7.67 -9.03 -3.77
C LYS A 79 -6.61 -9.00 -2.66
N THR A 80 -5.39 -9.44 -2.98
CA THR A 80 -4.23 -9.41 -2.08
C THR A 80 -3.27 -8.34 -2.53
N PHE A 81 -2.85 -7.50 -1.59
CA PHE A 81 -1.97 -6.37 -1.86
C PHE A 81 -0.67 -6.51 -1.09
N PRO A 82 0.50 -6.26 -1.72
CA PRO A 82 1.70 -5.95 -0.97
C PRO A 82 1.48 -4.63 -0.23
N VAL A 83 1.94 -4.53 1.00
CA VAL A 83 1.83 -3.33 1.82
C VAL A 83 3.06 -3.14 2.70
N GLN A 84 3.32 -1.89 3.02
CA GLN A 84 4.35 -1.47 3.96
C GLN A 84 3.80 -0.36 4.85
N ASN A 85 4.30 -0.30 6.07
CA ASN A 85 4.05 0.83 6.95
C ASN A 85 5.05 1.94 6.64
N VAL A 86 4.52 3.12 6.30
CA VAL A 86 5.28 4.32 5.94
C VAL A 86 5.20 5.29 7.12
N SER A 87 6.33 5.40 7.83
CA SER A 87 6.51 6.33 8.96
C SER A 87 5.45 6.25 10.08
N ASN A 88 4.72 5.14 10.24
CA ASN A 88 3.56 5.02 11.12
C ASN A 88 2.45 6.06 10.86
N ILE A 89 2.42 6.66 9.67
CA ILE A 89 1.39 7.61 9.23
C ILE A 89 0.33 6.87 8.42
N HIS A 90 0.78 6.00 7.51
CA HIS A 90 -0.11 5.21 6.67
C HIS A 90 0.49 3.84 6.36
N VAL A 91 -0.37 2.89 6.04
CA VAL A 91 0.00 1.60 5.47
C VAL A 91 -0.44 1.60 4.02
N SER A 92 0.47 1.43 3.08
CA SER A 92 0.15 1.48 1.66
C SER A 92 0.95 0.47 0.84
N GLY A 93 0.45 0.17 -0.34
CA GLY A 93 1.22 -0.51 -1.35
C GLY A 93 0.49 -0.65 -2.68
N GLN A 94 1.26 -0.94 -3.71
CA GLN A 94 0.83 -1.08 -5.09
C GLN A 94 1.31 -2.42 -5.62
N GLY A 95 0.42 -3.15 -6.28
CA GLY A 95 0.73 -4.41 -6.94
C GLY A 95 -0.06 -4.60 -8.24
N PRO A 96 0.05 -5.78 -8.86
CA PRO A 96 -0.67 -6.11 -10.10
C PRO A 96 -2.19 -6.05 -9.96
N MET A 97 -2.71 -6.35 -8.76
CA MET A 97 -4.13 -6.27 -8.41
C MET A 97 -4.64 -4.84 -8.13
N GLY A 98 -3.78 -3.83 -8.24
CA GLY A 98 -4.06 -2.44 -7.88
C GLY A 98 -3.38 -1.99 -6.59
N GLY A 99 -3.95 -0.97 -5.94
CA GLY A 99 -3.37 -0.29 -4.79
C GLY A 99 -4.30 -0.19 -3.59
N ILE A 100 -3.70 -0.13 -2.41
CA ILE A 100 -4.37 0.04 -1.12
C ILE A 100 -3.60 1.07 -0.30
N THR A 101 -4.32 2.00 0.34
CA THR A 101 -3.75 2.99 1.25
C THR A 101 -4.67 3.16 2.44
N TYR A 102 -4.12 3.04 3.65
CA TYR A 102 -4.82 3.28 4.90
C TYR A 102 -4.09 4.35 5.71
N THR A 103 -4.76 5.47 5.97
CA THR A 103 -4.26 6.53 6.86
C THR A 103 -4.61 6.17 8.30
N ILE A 104 -3.60 6.08 9.16
CA ILE A 104 -3.75 5.54 10.52
C ILE A 104 -4.62 6.45 11.39
N ASP A 105 -4.37 7.75 11.38
CA ASP A 105 -5.06 8.72 12.24
C ASP A 105 -6.53 8.90 11.85
N ASP A 106 -6.79 9.06 10.55
CA ASP A 106 -8.16 9.23 10.02
C ASP A 106 -8.96 7.93 9.98
N LYS A 107 -8.29 6.79 10.18
CA LYS A 107 -8.84 5.45 10.01
C LYS A 107 -9.55 5.26 8.65
N ASN A 108 -9.07 5.97 7.63
CA ASN A 108 -9.62 5.96 6.28
C ASN A 108 -8.81 4.99 5.42
N ILE A 109 -9.52 4.22 4.59
CA ILE A 109 -8.94 3.33 3.60
C ILE A 109 -9.42 3.69 2.20
N GLN A 110 -8.49 3.65 1.25
CA GLN A 110 -8.76 3.68 -0.17
C GLN A 110 -8.21 2.41 -0.82
N ILE A 111 -9.01 1.77 -1.66
CA ILE A 111 -8.62 0.60 -2.47
C ILE A 111 -8.99 0.88 -3.91
N THR A 112 -8.05 0.71 -4.82
CA THR A 112 -8.30 0.73 -6.26
C THR A 112 -7.80 -0.58 -6.82
N THR A 113 -8.64 -1.33 -7.54
CA THR A 113 -8.22 -2.62 -8.07
C THR A 113 -7.98 -2.58 -9.57
N GLU A 114 -7.17 -3.52 -10.05
CA GLU A 114 -7.00 -3.81 -11.47
C GLU A 114 -7.57 -5.21 -11.77
N ALA A 115 -7.92 -5.43 -13.04
CA ALA A 115 -8.35 -6.74 -13.52
C ALA A 115 -7.13 -7.64 -13.78
N GLU A 116 -7.14 -8.87 -13.25
CA GLU A 116 -6.08 -9.86 -13.52
C GLU A 116 -6.55 -10.98 -14.46
N ALA A 117 -7.86 -11.15 -14.60
CA ALA A 117 -8.45 -12.15 -15.47
C ALA A 117 -9.71 -11.63 -16.15
N SER A 118 -10.10 -12.28 -17.25
CA SER A 118 -11.39 -12.03 -17.89
C SER A 118 -12.53 -12.33 -16.92
N GLY A 119 -13.40 -11.34 -16.69
CA GLY A 119 -14.51 -11.44 -15.74
C GLY A 119 -14.24 -10.85 -14.35
N ASP A 120 -13.00 -10.44 -14.07
CA ASP A 120 -12.72 -9.61 -12.90
C ASP A 120 -13.43 -8.27 -13.02
N VAL A 121 -14.05 -7.84 -11.93
CA VAL A 121 -14.61 -6.51 -11.83
C VAL A 121 -13.64 -5.57 -11.12
N VAL A 122 -13.31 -4.48 -11.79
CA VAL A 122 -12.54 -3.38 -11.19
C VAL A 122 -13.43 -2.60 -10.23
N TYR A 123 -12.90 -2.24 -9.07
CA TYR A 123 -13.57 -1.37 -8.14
C TYR A 123 -12.66 -0.33 -7.49
N LEU A 124 -13.29 0.79 -7.11
CA LEU A 124 -12.77 1.78 -6.20
C LEU A 124 -13.57 1.69 -4.90
N PHE A 125 -12.88 1.64 -3.76
CA PHE A 125 -13.50 1.71 -2.44
C PHE A 125 -12.86 2.81 -1.62
N GLN A 126 -13.69 3.57 -0.90
CA GLN A 126 -13.29 4.56 0.09
C GLN A 126 -14.17 4.37 1.33
N GLY A 127 -13.57 4.19 2.50
CA GLY A 127 -14.32 3.91 3.71
C GLY A 127 -13.53 4.14 4.99
N THR A 128 -14.23 4.02 6.12
CA THR A 128 -13.63 4.18 7.45
C THR A 128 -13.70 2.88 8.22
N LYS A 129 -12.72 2.66 9.10
CA LYS A 129 -12.65 1.50 9.98
C LYS A 129 -13.78 1.56 11.01
N GLN A 130 -14.48 0.43 11.23
CA GLN A 130 -15.54 0.29 12.22
C GLN A 130 -15.02 -0.01 13.62
#